data_AF-A0A6V7UMH8-F1
#
_entry.id   AF-A0A6V7UMH8-F1
#
_cell.length_a   1.000
_cell.length_b   1.000
_cell.length_c   1.000
_cell.angle_alpha   90.00
_cell.angle_beta   90.00
_cell.angle_gamma   90.00
#
_symmetry.space_group_name_H-M   'P 1'
#
loop_
_entity.id
_entity.type
_entity.pdbx_description
1 polymer ?
#
loop_
_entity_poly.entity_id
_entity_poly.type
_entity_poly.pdbx_seq_one_letter_code
_entity_poly.pdbx_strand_id
1 'polypeptide(L)'
;MTLDVKKLYCGLKSKSPKTPAAIPDFNKMSKIRSKRSNPSCKYNIEFDSRKQWPQCADIINIIREQGQCSGCWAVASSSVFTDRYCIERAKKGLKTPVSDPDNQSSDEEILSCTLPNYGCNGGAPWDAWQYMKNKGVVSGSNFEEKTGCKPYSINPETDGPVPTPQCVSKCTNSGWSIPYKNDKKFGIYLYHS
;
A
#
# COMPACT_ATOMS: atom_id res chain seq x y z
N MET A 1 0.26 3.42 14.98
CA MET A 1 -0.70 4.10 14.09
C MET A 1 -1.87 3.16 13.89
N THR A 2 -2.72 3.04 14.91
CA THR A 2 -3.96 2.30 14.77
C THR A 2 -4.88 3.17 13.92
N LEU A 3 -5.03 2.82 12.64
CA LEU A 3 -6.39 2.79 12.13
C LEU A 3 -7.06 1.74 13.01
N ASP A 4 -7.83 2.21 13.98
CA ASP A 4 -8.64 1.33 14.79
C ASP A 4 -9.69 0.78 13.83
N VAL A 5 -9.36 -0.33 13.16
CA VAL A 5 -10.27 -1.04 12.27
C VAL A 5 -11.55 -1.39 13.05
N LYS A 6 -11.46 -1.50 14.38
CA LYS A 6 -12.60 -1.66 15.30
C LYS A 6 -13.46 -0.40 15.40
N LYS A 7 -12.93 0.81 15.23
CA LYS A 7 -13.74 2.03 15.12
C LYS A 7 -14.38 2.20 13.75
N LEU A 8 -13.74 1.71 12.67
CA LEU A 8 -14.33 1.77 11.33
C LEU A 8 -15.45 0.73 11.12
N TYR A 9 -15.39 -0.43 11.80
CA TYR A 9 -16.30 -1.56 11.57
C TYR A 9 -17.13 -1.98 12.80
N CYS A 10 -17.42 -1.05 13.72
CA CYS A 10 -18.06 -1.32 15.02
C CYS A 10 -17.12 -2.01 16.00
N GLY A 11 -16.96 -1.45 17.20
CA GLY A 11 -15.97 -1.83 18.21
C GLY A 11 -15.95 -3.30 18.65
N LEU A 12 -15.44 -4.21 17.81
CA LEU A 12 -15.10 -5.56 18.21
C LEU A 12 -13.82 -5.52 19.03
N LYS A 13 -13.94 -5.35 20.35
CA LYS A 13 -12.88 -5.80 21.26
C LYS A 13 -12.76 -7.32 21.14
N SER A 14 -12.00 -7.81 20.17
CA SER A 14 -11.45 -9.17 20.23
C SER A 14 -10.55 -9.24 21.46
N LYS A 15 -11.02 -9.91 22.51
CA LYS A 15 -10.11 -10.49 23.52
C LYS A 15 -9.49 -11.70 22.83
N SER A 16 -8.18 -11.68 22.59
CA SER A 16 -7.47 -12.88 22.15
C SER A 16 -7.69 -13.98 23.20
N PRO A 17 -8.13 -15.19 22.82
CA PRO A 17 -8.11 -16.33 23.72
C PRO A 17 -6.68 -16.58 24.20
N LYS A 18 -6.49 -16.71 25.52
CA LYS A 18 -5.17 -16.98 26.14
C LYS A 18 -4.75 -18.45 26.04
N THR A 19 -5.38 -19.24 25.18
CA THR A 19 -5.07 -20.65 24.98
C THR A 19 -5.21 -21.01 23.50
N PRO A 20 -4.35 -21.91 22.99
CA PRO A 20 -4.48 -22.41 21.61
C PRO A 20 -5.82 -23.14 21.48
N ALA A 21 -6.73 -22.58 20.69
CA ALA A 21 -8.00 -23.21 20.39
C ALA A 21 -7.76 -24.40 19.46
N ALA A 22 -8.25 -25.57 19.85
CA ALA A 22 -8.31 -26.75 18.97
C ALA A 22 -9.05 -26.42 17.67
N ILE A 23 -8.69 -27.12 16.59
CA ILE A 23 -9.28 -26.98 15.25
C ILE A 23 -10.81 -27.07 15.37
N PRO A 24 -11.56 -26.00 15.04
CA PRO A 24 -13.00 -26.00 15.24
C PRO A 24 -13.71 -26.82 14.16
N ASP A 25 -14.69 -27.60 14.60
CA ASP A 25 -15.62 -28.38 13.77
C ASP A 25 -16.42 -27.44 12.83
N PHE A 26 -16.18 -27.60 11.52
CA PHE A 26 -16.77 -26.81 10.45
C PHE A 26 -18.32 -26.84 10.45
N ASN A 27 -18.94 -27.92 10.94
CA ASN A 27 -20.40 -28.02 10.98
C ASN A 27 -21.04 -27.15 12.08
N LYS A 28 -20.29 -26.77 13.11
CA LYS A 28 -20.73 -25.81 14.14
C LYS A 28 -20.65 -24.35 13.70
N MET A 29 -19.86 -24.02 12.67
CA MET A 29 -19.73 -22.64 12.16
C MET A 29 -20.96 -22.17 11.38
N SER A 30 -21.75 -23.08 10.79
CA SER A 30 -22.98 -22.73 10.06
C SER A 30 -24.07 -22.12 10.96
N LYS A 31 -24.14 -22.53 12.23
CA LYS A 31 -25.14 -22.05 13.21
C LYS A 31 -24.73 -20.79 13.98
N ILE A 32 -23.50 -20.29 13.81
CA ILE A 32 -23.00 -19.08 14.48
C ILE A 32 -23.30 -17.79 13.66
N ARG A 33 -23.75 -17.94 12.41
CA ARG A 33 -23.90 -16.82 11.46
C ARG A 33 -25.06 -15.85 11.75
N SER A 34 -25.96 -16.13 12.70
CA SER A 34 -27.18 -15.30 12.89
C SER A 34 -27.27 -14.45 14.17
N LYS A 35 -26.24 -14.38 15.03
CA LYS A 35 -26.35 -13.63 16.32
C LYS A 35 -25.19 -12.70 16.66
N ARG A 36 -24.72 -11.87 15.72
CA ARG A 36 -23.84 -10.72 16.01
C ARG A 36 -24.22 -9.46 15.24
N SER A 37 -25.49 -9.08 15.23
CA SER A 37 -25.86 -7.68 14.98
C SER A 37 -25.84 -6.93 16.30
N ASN A 38 -24.80 -6.15 16.57
CA ASN A 38 -24.82 -5.20 17.68
C ASN A 38 -25.57 -3.94 17.22
N PRO A 39 -26.78 -3.66 17.75
CA PRO A 39 -27.67 -2.61 17.22
C PRO A 39 -27.19 -1.17 17.47
N SER A 40 -26.10 -0.96 18.22
CA SER A 40 -25.57 0.39 18.46
C SER A 40 -24.61 0.91 17.38
N CYS A 41 -24.31 0.11 16.36
CA CYS A 41 -23.39 0.53 15.32
C CYS A 41 -24.13 1.07 14.09
N LYS A 42 -24.15 2.39 13.97
CA LYS A 42 -24.45 3.05 12.69
C LYS A 42 -23.17 3.02 11.85
N TYR A 43 -23.11 2.10 10.88
CA TYR A 43 -22.15 2.21 9.79
C TYR A 43 -22.78 3.06 8.69
N ASN A 44 -22.02 4.00 8.13
CA ASN A 44 -22.43 4.61 6.87
C ASN A 44 -22.31 3.53 5.80
N ILE A 45 -23.40 3.25 5.11
CA ILE A 45 -23.45 2.31 3.98
C ILE A 45 -22.60 2.78 2.80
N GLU A 46 -22.17 4.05 2.81
CA GLU A 46 -21.31 4.67 1.80
C GLU A 46 -20.09 5.31 2.46
N PHE A 47 -18.90 5.01 1.93
CA PHE A 47 -17.64 5.61 2.33
C PHE A 47 -16.77 5.82 1.09
N ASP A 48 -16.20 7.01 0.95
CA ASP A 48 -15.27 7.35 -0.11
C ASP A 48 -14.07 8.06 0.51
N SER A 49 -12.89 7.44 0.42
CA SER A 49 -11.64 7.98 0.96
C SER A 49 -11.34 9.39 0.42
N ARG A 50 -11.70 9.67 -0.83
CA ARG A 50 -11.46 10.98 -1.46
C ARG A 50 -12.32 12.07 -0.84
N LYS A 51 -13.53 11.71 -0.42
CA LYS A 51 -14.43 12.62 0.31
C LYS A 51 -14.03 12.76 1.78
N GLN A 52 -13.51 11.70 2.39
CA GLN A 52 -13.07 11.69 3.78
C GLN A 52 -11.78 12.51 3.99
N TRP A 53 -10.88 12.50 3.00
CA TRP A 53 -9.62 13.24 3.01
C TRP A 53 -9.48 14.10 1.75
N PRO A 54 -10.28 15.18 1.61
CA PRO A 54 -10.31 15.99 0.39
C PRO A 54 -8.96 16.62 0.04
N GLN A 55 -8.14 16.95 1.04
CA GLN A 55 -6.78 17.46 0.84
C GLN A 55 -5.81 16.43 0.24
N CYS A 56 -6.19 15.15 0.21
CA CYS A 56 -5.46 14.05 -0.40
C CYS A 56 -6.22 13.45 -1.60
N ALA A 57 -7.33 14.05 -2.02
CA ALA A 57 -8.16 13.48 -3.07
C ALA A 57 -7.37 13.30 -4.38
N ASP A 58 -6.53 14.27 -4.74
CA ASP A 58 -5.70 14.19 -5.95
C ASP A 58 -4.68 13.05 -5.87
N ILE A 59 -4.11 12.81 -4.68
CA ILE A 59 -3.19 11.68 -4.45
C ILE A 59 -3.95 10.34 -4.52
N ILE A 60 -5.11 10.24 -3.85
CA ILE A 60 -5.92 9.02 -3.80
C ILE A 60 -6.53 8.70 -5.19
N ASN A 61 -6.71 9.71 -6.04
CA ASN A 61 -7.21 9.55 -7.41
C ASN A 61 -6.13 9.12 -8.42
N ILE A 62 -4.86 8.97 -8.01
CA ILE A 62 -3.82 8.46 -8.91
C ILE A 62 -4.14 7.01 -9.24
N ILE A 63 -4.46 6.76 -10.52
CA ILE A 63 -4.59 5.42 -11.05
C ILE A 63 -3.22 4.99 -11.55
N ARG A 64 -2.82 3.77 -11.16
CA ARG A 64 -1.53 3.18 -11.53
C ARG A 64 -1.75 1.99 -12.44
N GLU A 65 -0.81 1.76 -13.34
CA GLU A 65 -0.84 0.66 -14.30
C GLU A 65 0.37 -0.27 -14.08
N GLN A 66 0.10 -1.56 -13.93
CA GLN A 66 1.13 -2.58 -13.69
C GLN A 66 1.67 -3.18 -15.01
N GLY A 67 0.97 -3.00 -16.13
CA GLY A 67 1.29 -3.61 -17.41
C GLY A 67 1.20 -5.15 -17.36
N GLN A 68 1.87 -5.84 -18.30
CA GLN A 68 1.91 -7.31 -18.38
C GLN A 68 2.86 -7.95 -17.34
N CYS A 69 2.83 -7.44 -16.11
CA CYS A 69 3.59 -7.90 -14.96
C CYS A 69 2.62 -8.33 -13.88
N SER A 70 2.81 -9.50 -13.23
CA SER A 70 1.99 -9.91 -12.06
C SER A 70 2.42 -9.17 -10.78
N GLY A 71 2.63 -7.86 -10.88
CA GLY A 71 3.15 -6.97 -9.83
C GLY A 71 2.10 -6.27 -8.99
N CYS A 72 0.82 -6.66 -9.08
CA CYS A 72 -0.30 -6.01 -8.38
C CYS A 72 -0.08 -5.85 -6.87
N TRP A 73 0.60 -6.83 -6.24
CA TRP A 73 0.94 -6.81 -4.82
C TRP A 73 1.85 -5.63 -4.45
N ALA A 74 2.76 -5.23 -5.35
CA ALA A 74 3.65 -4.09 -5.19
C ALA A 74 2.92 -2.77 -5.48
N VAL A 75 2.25 -2.68 -6.64
CA VAL A 75 1.53 -1.48 -7.09
C VAL A 75 0.42 -1.08 -6.11
N ALA A 76 -0.39 -2.04 -5.65
CA ALA A 76 -1.45 -1.75 -4.69
C ALA A 76 -0.89 -1.33 -3.32
N SER A 77 0.18 -1.98 -2.84
CA SER A 77 0.78 -1.64 -1.55
C SER A 77 1.43 -0.26 -1.57
N SER A 78 2.13 0.08 -2.65
CA SER A 78 2.73 1.39 -2.91
C SER A 78 1.69 2.51 -3.02
N SER A 79 0.58 2.24 -3.71
CA SER A 79 -0.55 3.17 -3.83
C SER A 79 -1.14 3.48 -2.45
N VAL A 80 -1.46 2.45 -1.66
CA VAL A 80 -2.00 2.64 -0.30
C VAL A 80 -0.98 3.30 0.63
N PHE A 81 0.32 3.04 0.46
CA PHE A 81 1.36 3.72 1.21
C PHE A 81 1.39 5.22 0.87
N THR A 82 1.27 5.57 -0.41
CA THR A 82 1.21 6.94 -0.91
C THR A 82 -0.01 7.69 -0.34
N ASP A 83 -1.19 7.07 -0.36
CA ASP A 83 -2.40 7.64 0.24
C ASP A 83 -2.21 7.93 1.73
N ARG A 84 -1.71 6.93 2.47
CA ARG A 84 -1.48 7.05 3.91
C ARG A 84 -0.40 8.09 4.22
N TYR A 85 0.64 8.20 3.39
CA TYR A 85 1.65 9.24 3.52
C TYR A 85 1.01 10.62 3.43
N CYS A 86 0.12 10.85 2.45
CA CYS A 86 -0.63 12.10 2.36
C CYS A 86 -1.52 12.35 3.59
N ILE A 87 -2.32 11.37 3.99
CA ILE A 87 -3.26 11.49 5.12
C ILE A 87 -2.51 11.84 6.42
N GLU A 88 -1.37 11.20 6.67
CA GLU A 88 -0.55 11.41 7.86
C GLU A 88 0.17 12.77 7.85
N ARG A 89 0.56 13.26 6.67
CA ARG A 89 1.06 14.62 6.50
C ARG A 89 -0.02 15.66 6.75
N ALA A 90 -1.22 15.44 6.21
CA ALA A 90 -2.34 16.36 6.39
C ALA A 90 -2.75 16.50 7.88
N LYS A 91 -2.68 15.41 8.67
CA LYS A 91 -2.88 15.47 10.13
C LYS A 91 -1.89 16.40 10.85
N LYS A 92 -0.73 16.65 10.25
CA LYS A 92 0.32 17.55 10.74
C LYS A 92 0.24 18.94 10.10
N GLY A 93 -0.81 19.24 9.34
CA GLY A 93 -0.95 20.50 8.60
C GLY A 93 -0.04 20.61 7.36
N LEU A 94 0.59 19.52 6.93
CA LEU A 94 1.48 19.50 5.78
C LEU A 94 0.70 19.17 4.50
N LYS A 95 0.99 19.91 3.43
CA LYS A 95 0.47 19.62 2.09
C LYS A 95 1.30 18.53 1.40
N THR A 96 0.66 17.83 0.47
CA THR A 96 1.25 16.77 -0.36
C THR A 96 0.80 16.98 -1.81
N PRO A 97 1.37 17.98 -2.52
CA PRO A 97 0.96 18.28 -3.89
C PRO A 97 1.22 17.09 -4.83
N VAL A 98 0.22 16.71 -5.63
CA VAL A 98 0.36 15.62 -6.62
C VAL A 98 1.40 15.92 -7.70
N SER A 99 1.61 17.21 -8.00
CA SER A 99 2.59 17.72 -8.96
C SER A 99 4.04 17.58 -8.49
N ASP A 100 4.27 17.26 -7.23
CA ASP A 100 5.60 17.03 -6.67
C ASP A 100 5.87 15.52 -6.66
N PRO A 101 6.79 15.02 -7.52
CA PRO A 101 7.05 13.59 -7.67
C PRO A 101 7.57 12.93 -6.39
N ASP A 102 8.14 13.69 -5.44
CA ASP A 102 8.60 13.13 -4.16
C ASP A 102 7.43 12.52 -3.37
N ASN A 103 6.21 13.02 -3.59
CA ASN A 103 5.03 12.59 -2.87
C ASN A 103 4.43 11.25 -3.36
N GLN A 104 4.94 10.67 -4.45
CA GLN A 104 4.46 9.40 -4.99
C GLN A 104 5.48 8.29 -4.74
N SER A 105 5.06 7.20 -4.11
CA SER A 105 5.97 6.08 -3.83
C SER A 105 6.22 5.25 -5.08
N SER A 106 7.45 4.76 -5.22
CA SER A 106 7.91 3.96 -6.36
C SER A 106 7.39 2.52 -6.28
N ASP A 107 6.58 2.14 -7.26
CA ASP A 107 6.17 0.74 -7.47
C ASP A 107 7.37 -0.11 -7.90
N GLU A 108 8.25 0.46 -8.72
CA GLU A 108 9.50 -0.15 -9.21
C GLU A 108 10.39 -0.61 -8.04
N GLU A 109 10.56 0.22 -7.01
CA GLU A 109 11.34 -0.10 -5.83
C GLU A 109 10.77 -1.31 -5.08
N ILE A 110 9.45 -1.31 -4.83
CA ILE A 110 8.80 -2.39 -4.08
C ILE A 110 8.81 -3.68 -4.91
N LEU A 111 8.49 -3.58 -6.20
CA LEU A 111 8.44 -4.69 -7.13
C LEU A 111 9.80 -5.38 -7.28
N SER A 112 10.87 -4.60 -7.46
CA SER A 112 12.20 -5.15 -7.78
C SER A 112 13.00 -5.57 -6.55
N CYS A 113 12.82 -4.93 -5.39
CA CYS A 113 13.72 -5.10 -4.24
C CYS A 113 13.12 -5.85 -3.03
N THR A 114 11.83 -6.18 -3.03
CA THR A 114 11.22 -6.95 -1.93
C THR A 114 11.67 -8.41 -1.98
N LEU A 115 11.94 -9.00 -0.81
CA LEU A 115 12.29 -10.42 -0.66
C LEU A 115 11.13 -11.20 0.00
N PRO A 116 10.86 -12.45 -0.42
CA PRO A 116 11.43 -13.13 -1.58
C PRO A 116 11.07 -12.42 -2.89
N ASN A 117 12.03 -12.30 -3.81
CA ASN A 117 11.86 -11.50 -5.02
C ASN A 117 11.26 -12.33 -6.14
N TYR A 118 9.93 -12.31 -6.22
CA TYR A 118 9.19 -12.88 -7.34
C TYR A 118 8.75 -11.82 -8.36
N GLY A 119 8.76 -10.54 -8.00
CA GLY A 119 8.50 -9.41 -8.90
C GLY A 119 7.27 -9.59 -9.77
N CYS A 120 7.48 -9.70 -11.09
CA CYS A 120 6.43 -9.91 -12.09
C CYS A 120 5.86 -11.33 -12.16
N ASN A 121 6.35 -12.26 -11.33
CA ASN A 121 5.83 -13.62 -11.19
C ASN A 121 4.89 -13.77 -9.98
N GLY A 122 4.47 -12.66 -9.36
CA GLY A 122 3.60 -12.65 -8.18
C GLY A 122 4.33 -12.19 -6.92
N GLY A 123 3.61 -12.12 -5.80
CA GLY A 123 4.16 -11.70 -4.51
C GLY A 123 3.07 -11.44 -3.48
N ALA A 124 3.47 -11.11 -2.25
CA ALA A 124 2.55 -10.88 -1.15
C ALA A 124 2.56 -9.41 -0.72
N PRO A 125 1.38 -8.76 -0.57
CA PRO A 125 1.30 -7.41 -0.01
C PRO A 125 1.97 -7.30 1.36
N TRP A 126 1.92 -8.36 2.18
CA TRP A 126 2.60 -8.40 3.48
C TRP A 126 4.10 -8.12 3.36
N ASP A 127 4.78 -8.70 2.36
CA ASP A 127 6.21 -8.52 2.18
C ASP A 127 6.54 -7.11 1.69
N ALA A 128 5.71 -6.52 0.82
CA ALA A 128 5.82 -5.11 0.44
C ALA A 128 5.74 -4.19 1.65
N TRP A 129 4.77 -4.44 2.54
CA TRP A 129 4.62 -3.68 3.79
C TRP A 129 5.81 -3.84 4.73
N GLN A 130 6.36 -5.06 4.86
CA GLN A 130 7.59 -5.30 5.61
C GLN A 130 8.79 -4.56 5.00
N TYR A 131 8.90 -4.56 3.67
CA TYR A 131 9.94 -3.83 2.96
C TYR A 131 9.85 -2.32 3.24
N MET A 132 8.68 -1.71 3.04
CA MET A 132 8.46 -0.28 3.30
C MET A 132 8.73 0.12 4.75
N LYS A 133 8.47 -0.79 5.71
CA LYS A 133 8.82 -0.57 7.12
C LYS A 133 10.33 -0.62 7.36
N ASN A 134 11.00 -1.66 6.88
CA ASN A 134 12.37 -1.98 7.28
C ASN A 134 13.43 -1.30 6.40
N LYS A 135 13.12 -1.02 5.14
CA LYS A 135 14.03 -0.47 4.13
C LYS A 135 13.58 0.88 3.58
N GLY A 136 12.28 1.19 3.71
CA GLY A 136 11.67 2.37 3.12
C GLY A 136 11.51 2.26 1.60
N VAL A 137 10.66 3.11 1.04
CA VAL A 137 10.40 3.21 -0.40
C VAL A 137 10.82 4.59 -0.90
N VAL A 138 11.43 4.65 -2.08
CA VAL A 138 11.79 5.92 -2.73
C VAL A 138 10.61 6.46 -3.54
N SER A 139 10.71 7.69 -4.03
CA SER A 139 9.76 8.30 -4.96
C SER A 139 9.81 7.66 -6.34
N GLY A 140 8.68 7.67 -7.05
CA GLY A 140 8.58 7.19 -8.42
C GLY A 140 7.16 7.28 -8.96
N SER A 141 7.01 7.90 -10.12
CA SER A 141 5.73 7.99 -10.84
C SER A 141 5.44 6.75 -11.68
N ASN A 142 4.30 6.75 -12.37
CA ASN A 142 3.99 5.76 -13.40
C ASN A 142 4.94 5.90 -14.61
N PHE A 143 4.77 4.99 -15.57
CA PHE A 143 5.60 4.86 -16.77
C PHE A 143 5.60 6.11 -17.65
N GLU A 144 4.48 6.84 -17.73
CA GLU A 144 4.34 7.99 -18.63
C GLU A 144 5.08 9.23 -18.13
N GLU A 145 4.99 9.57 -16.84
CA GLU A 145 5.56 10.81 -16.31
C GLU A 145 7.07 10.73 -16.09
N LYS A 146 7.60 9.53 -15.85
CA LYS A 146 9.05 9.27 -15.68
C LYS A 146 9.74 10.19 -14.66
N THR A 147 9.06 10.48 -13.55
CA THR A 147 9.56 11.36 -12.48
C THR A 147 9.80 10.63 -11.16
N GLY A 148 10.47 11.29 -10.21
CA GLY A 148 10.91 10.69 -8.95
C GLY A 148 12.23 9.90 -9.10
N CYS A 149 12.69 9.29 -8.02
CA CYS A 149 13.94 8.54 -7.96
C CYS A 149 13.91 7.28 -8.83
N LYS A 150 12.81 6.51 -8.77
CA LYS A 150 12.61 5.29 -9.54
C LYS A 150 11.21 5.24 -10.16
N PRO A 151 10.99 5.94 -11.29
CA PRO A 151 9.75 5.80 -12.05
C PRO A 151 9.56 4.36 -12.52
N TYR A 152 8.31 3.95 -12.71
CA TYR A 152 7.96 2.62 -13.19
C TYR A 152 8.53 2.37 -14.59
N SER A 153 9.23 1.24 -14.77
CA SER A 153 9.98 0.96 -16.00
C SER A 153 9.21 0.10 -17.01
N ILE A 154 8.13 -0.56 -16.59
CA ILE A 154 7.36 -1.48 -17.43
C ILE A 154 6.39 -0.68 -18.30
N ASN A 155 6.55 -0.81 -19.62
CA ASN A 155 5.65 -0.21 -20.59
C ASN A 155 4.31 -0.99 -20.62
N PRO A 156 3.16 -0.35 -20.33
CA PRO A 156 1.85 -1.00 -20.32
C PRO A 156 1.42 -1.56 -21.68
N GLU A 157 1.97 -1.04 -22.78
CA GLU A 157 1.65 -1.47 -24.15
C GLU A 157 2.47 -2.70 -24.61
N THR A 158 3.34 -3.24 -23.75
CA THR A 158 4.17 -4.39 -24.12
C THR A 158 3.34 -5.66 -24.13
N ASP A 159 3.32 -6.36 -25.27
CA ASP A 159 2.68 -7.67 -25.36
C ASP A 159 3.57 -8.78 -24.77
N GLY A 160 2.96 -9.61 -23.93
CA GLY A 160 3.58 -10.81 -23.34
C GLY A 160 4.30 -10.57 -22.00
N PRO A 161 4.87 -11.64 -21.42
CA PRO A 161 5.49 -11.57 -20.09
C PRO A 161 6.70 -10.63 -20.08
N VAL A 162 6.71 -9.68 -19.15
CA VAL A 162 7.86 -8.79 -18.93
C VAL A 162 8.75 -9.33 -17.80
N PRO A 163 10.09 -9.22 -17.92
CA PRO A 163 10.99 -9.60 -16.85
C PRO A 163 10.87 -8.65 -15.66
N THR A 164 11.08 -9.17 -14.44
CA THR A 164 11.21 -8.33 -13.24
C THR A 164 12.40 -7.38 -13.39
N PRO A 165 12.21 -6.06 -13.20
CA PRO A 165 13.31 -5.11 -13.21
C PRO A 165 14.35 -5.42 -12.12
N GLN A 166 15.61 -5.07 -12.37
CA GLN A 166 16.70 -5.35 -11.43
C GLN A 166 16.63 -4.45 -10.20
N CYS A 167 16.77 -5.05 -9.01
CA CYS A 167 16.93 -4.26 -7.78
C CYS A 167 18.28 -3.53 -7.78
N VAL A 168 18.24 -2.20 -7.88
CA VAL A 168 19.44 -1.36 -7.77
C VAL A 168 19.34 -0.39 -6.60
N SER A 169 20.40 -0.25 -5.80
CA SER A 169 20.40 0.69 -4.66
C SER A 169 20.76 2.12 -5.07
N LYS A 170 20.14 2.63 -6.14
CA LYS A 170 20.31 3.99 -6.69
C LYS A 170 19.03 4.46 -7.39
N CYS A 171 18.87 5.77 -7.55
CA CYS A 171 17.83 6.31 -8.42
C CYS A 171 18.12 5.95 -9.88
N THR A 172 17.10 5.52 -10.62
CA THR A 172 17.19 5.17 -12.04
C THR A 172 16.91 6.39 -12.93
N ASN A 173 16.21 7.39 -12.41
CA ASN A 173 16.05 8.68 -13.06
C ASN A 173 17.27 9.57 -12.80
N SER A 174 18.07 9.81 -13.85
CA SER A 174 19.27 10.66 -13.77
C SER A 174 18.98 12.14 -13.53
N GLY A 175 17.75 12.61 -13.85
CA GLY A 175 17.31 13.98 -13.59
C GLY A 175 16.86 14.21 -12.14
N TRP A 176 16.83 13.18 -11.29
CA TRP A 176 16.38 13.29 -9.91
C TRP A 176 17.47 13.84 -9.00
N SER A 177 17.16 14.91 -8.27
CA SER A 177 18.13 15.66 -7.46
C SER A 177 18.32 15.09 -6.05
N ILE A 178 17.33 14.39 -5.51
CA ILE A 178 17.39 13.84 -4.15
C ILE A 178 18.14 12.50 -4.18
N PRO A 179 19.23 12.33 -3.41
CA PRO A 179 19.96 11.07 -3.37
C PRO A 179 19.09 9.90 -2.90
N TYR A 180 19.27 8.72 -3.50
CA TYR A 180 18.50 7.50 -3.20
C TYR A 180 18.27 7.23 -1.71
N LYS A 181 19.29 7.39 -0.87
CA LYS A 181 19.18 7.17 0.59
C LYS A 181 18.29 8.21 1.28
N ASN A 182 18.31 9.44 0.81
CA ASN A 182 17.58 10.57 1.38
C ASN A 182 16.13 10.62 0.89
N ASP A 183 15.84 9.96 -0.22
CA ASP A 183 14.52 9.90 -0.86
C ASP A 183 13.57 8.88 -0.20
N LYS A 184 14.13 8.02 0.67
CA LYS A 184 13.43 6.93 1.35
C LYS A 184 12.39 7.43 2.36
N LYS A 185 11.16 6.92 2.22
CA LYS A 185 10.03 7.11 3.13
C LYS A 185 9.73 5.80 3.83
N PHE A 186 9.56 5.82 5.15
CA PHE A 186 9.44 4.62 5.98
C PHE A 186 8.04 4.44 6.55
N GLY A 187 7.55 3.20 6.51
CA GLY A 187 6.33 2.80 7.23
C GLY A 187 6.61 2.63 8.71
N ILE A 188 5.73 3.14 9.58
CA ILE A 188 5.96 3.11 11.04
C ILE A 188 5.25 1.97 11.79
N TYR A 189 4.16 1.38 11.24
CA TYR A 189 3.42 0.29 11.91
C TYR A 189 2.78 -0.69 10.92
N LEU A 190 2.81 -1.99 11.26
CA LEU A 190 2.14 -3.08 10.53
C LEU A 190 1.19 -3.82 11.47
N TYR A 191 0.03 -4.25 10.95
CA TYR A 191 -0.94 -5.05 11.68
C TYR A 191 -1.22 -6.33 10.91
N HIS A 192 -1.29 -7.46 11.61
CA HIS A 192 -1.75 -8.75 11.08
C HIS A 192 -3.20 -8.95 11.54
N SER A 193 -4.08 -9.32 10.61
CA SER A 193 -5.50 -9.59 10.88
C SER A 193 -5.72 -10.98 11.45
#